data_AF-A3U073-F1
#
_entry.id   AF-A3U073-F1
#
_cell.length_a   1.000
_cell.length_b   1.000
_cell.length_c   1.000
_cell.angle_alpha   90.00
_cell.angle_beta   90.00
_cell.angle_gamma   90.00
#
_symmetry.space_group_name_H-M   'P 1'
#
loop_
_entity.id
_entity.type
_entity.pdbx_description
1 polymer ?
#
loop_
_entity_poly.entity_id
_entity_poly.type
_entity_poly.pdbx_seq_one_letter_code
_entity_poly.pdbx_strand_id
1 'polypeptide(L)'
;MFVQTIDSFQGGEADLVVVSTVRNNQKMGRHALGILGDRRRMNVLLSRAKHKLVLVTSTGFLKNAVKWSEPGRGSGHDLEFLGALMRRIDLMVAPDDPDMTPTASIIACGEDGKVVQ
;
A
#
# COMPACT_ATOMS: atom_id res chain seq x y z
N MET A 1 -20.50 9.89 2.93
CA MET A 1 -19.04 9.68 2.88
C MET A 1 -18.51 9.98 4.27
N PHE A 2 -17.89 8.99 4.92
CA PHE A 2 -17.26 9.18 6.24
C PHE A 2 -15.75 9.19 6.07
N VAL A 3 -15.06 10.09 6.76
CA VAL A 3 -13.59 10.20 6.74
C VAL A 3 -13.12 9.91 8.15
N GLN A 4 -12.31 8.87 8.32
CA GLN A 4 -11.81 8.43 9.61
C GLN A 4 -10.35 8.01 9.49
N THR A 5 -9.63 8.04 10.61
CA THR A 5 -8.33 7.38 10.70
C THR A 5 -8.52 5.87 10.78
N ILE A 6 -7.45 5.13 10.54
CA ILE A 6 -7.51 3.66 10.48
C ILE A 6 -7.80 3.05 11.85
N ASP A 7 -7.29 3.67 12.91
CA ASP A 7 -7.55 3.23 14.28
C ASP A 7 -9.03 3.40 14.66
N SER A 8 -9.69 4.48 14.21
CA SER A 8 -11.12 4.72 14.46
C SER A 8 -12.05 3.82 13.62
N PHE A 9 -11.54 3.23 12.54
CA PHE A 9 -12.33 2.40 11.62
C PHE A 9 -12.18 0.88 11.88
N GLN A 10 -11.61 0.50 13.03
CA GLN A 10 -11.43 -0.91 13.38
C GLN A 10 -12.79 -1.60 13.65
N GLY A 11 -13.05 -2.73 12.97
CA GLY A 11 -14.30 -3.49 13.11
C GLY A 11 -15.44 -3.02 12.19
N GLY A 12 -15.28 -1.88 11.51
CA GLY A 12 -16.17 -1.45 10.43
C GLY A 12 -15.77 -2.06 9.08
N GLU A 13 -16.72 -2.14 8.15
CA GLU A 13 -16.48 -2.49 6.74
C GLU A 13 -17.30 -1.57 5.85
N ALA A 14 -16.84 -1.34 4.63
CA ALA A 14 -17.56 -0.55 3.64
C ALA A 14 -17.45 -1.17 2.24
N ASP A 15 -18.46 -0.94 1.41
CA ASP A 15 -18.49 -1.45 0.04
C ASP A 15 -17.31 -0.94 -0.79
N LEU A 16 -17.00 0.34 -0.65
CA LEU A 16 -15.86 1.00 -1.26
C LEU A 16 -15.04 1.73 -0.21
N VAL A 17 -13.72 1.50 -0.21
CA VAL A 17 -12.78 2.14 0.71
C VAL A 17 -11.71 2.86 -0.09
N VAL A 18 -11.47 4.12 0.24
CA VAL A 18 -10.36 4.91 -0.29
C VAL A 18 -9.38 5.17 0.85
N VAL A 19 -8.13 4.80 0.63
CA VAL A 19 -7.05 4.97 1.61
C VAL A 19 -5.97 5.84 0.99
N SER A 20 -5.49 6.80 1.76
CA SER A 20 -4.25 7.51 1.46
C SER A 20 -3.19 7.18 2.51
N THR A 21 -2.01 6.74 2.06
CA THR A 21 -0.87 6.52 2.96
C THR A 21 -0.17 7.83 3.32
N VAL A 22 -0.41 8.90 2.57
CA VAL A 22 0.12 10.28 2.74
C VAL A 22 1.65 10.42 2.67
N ARG A 23 2.41 9.36 2.95
CA ARG A 23 3.87 9.40 3.08
C ARG A 23 4.57 9.47 1.72
N ASN A 24 5.30 10.56 1.51
CA ASN A 24 6.23 10.76 0.41
C ASN A 24 7.39 11.66 0.85
N ASN A 25 8.23 11.19 1.77
CA ASN A 25 9.35 11.98 2.31
C ASN A 25 10.71 11.43 1.85
N GLN A 26 11.74 12.28 1.92
CA GLN A 26 13.13 11.90 1.60
C GLN A 26 13.85 11.25 2.78
N LYS A 27 13.45 11.55 4.02
CA LYS A 27 14.09 11.03 5.25
C LYS A 27 13.62 9.62 5.56
N MET A 28 14.55 8.69 5.65
CA MET A 28 14.25 7.26 5.87
C MET A 28 14.46 6.84 7.33
N GLY A 29 13.68 5.86 7.78
CA GLY A 29 13.73 5.28 9.12
C GLY A 29 12.38 4.68 9.54
N ARG A 30 12.36 3.78 10.54
CA ARG A 30 11.13 3.09 10.97
C ARG A 30 9.99 4.06 11.34
N HIS A 31 10.32 5.18 11.98
CA HIS A 31 9.36 6.23 12.31
C HIS A 31 8.83 6.99 11.08
N ALA A 32 9.60 7.04 9.98
CA ALA A 32 9.21 7.73 8.76
C ALA A 32 8.17 6.94 7.94
N LEU A 33 8.09 5.62 8.12
CA LEU A 33 7.14 4.74 7.44
C LEU A 33 5.69 4.98 7.90
N GLY A 34 5.50 5.42 9.15
CA GLY A 34 4.18 5.56 9.75
C GLY A 34 3.41 4.24 9.65
N ILE A 35 2.22 4.29 9.06
CA ILE A 35 1.36 3.10 8.93
C ILE A 35 1.95 2.01 8.03
N LEU A 36 2.78 2.36 7.04
CA LEU A 36 3.42 1.38 6.17
C LEU A 36 4.38 0.46 6.94
N GLY A 37 4.90 0.91 8.09
CA GLY A 37 5.74 0.09 8.95
C GLY A 37 4.98 -0.82 9.91
N ASP A 38 3.65 -0.71 9.96
CA ASP A 38 2.79 -1.47 10.88
C ASP A 38 1.93 -2.47 10.11
N ARG A 39 2.39 -3.73 10.09
CA ARG A 39 1.69 -4.85 9.44
C ARG A 39 0.25 -5.03 9.94
N ARG A 40 -0.02 -4.80 11.23
CA ARG A 40 -1.36 -5.01 11.81
C ARG A 40 -2.32 -3.95 11.29
N ARG A 41 -1.90 -2.68 11.29
CA ARG A 41 -2.71 -1.57 10.76
C ARG A 41 -2.92 -1.67 9.26
N MET A 42 -1.90 -2.12 8.51
CA MET A 42 -2.02 -2.40 7.08
C MET A 42 -3.02 -3.52 6.79
N ASN A 43 -3.01 -4.62 7.55
CA ASN A 43 -4.00 -5.68 7.39
C ASN A 43 -5.43 -5.19 7.64
N VAL A 44 -5.63 -4.40 8.70
CA VAL A 44 -6.94 -3.79 8.98
C VAL A 44 -7.39 -2.98 7.78
N LEU A 45 -6.57 -2.02 7.34
CA LEU A 45 -6.83 -1.12 6.22
C LEU A 45 -7.20 -1.89 4.95
N LEU A 46 -6.40 -2.88 4.55
CA LEU A 46 -6.60 -3.63 3.31
C LEU A 46 -7.86 -4.49 3.34
N SER A 47 -8.29 -4.95 4.52
CA SER A 47 -9.45 -5.85 4.68
C SER A 47 -10.79 -5.12 4.87
N ARG A 48 -10.83 -3.78 4.79
CA ARG A 48 -12.06 -3.00 5.05
C ARG A 48 -13.02 -2.93 3.88
N ALA A 49 -12.51 -3.14 2.66
CA ALA A 49 -13.29 -3.04 1.43
C ALA A 49 -14.00 -4.37 1.12
N LYS A 50 -15.32 -4.32 0.93
CA LYS A 50 -16.09 -5.49 0.48
C LYS A 50 -16.02 -5.70 -1.03
N HIS A 51 -16.06 -4.60 -1.81
CA HIS A 51 -16.11 -4.68 -3.27
C HIS A 51 -14.92 -3.99 -3.94
N LYS A 52 -14.47 -2.83 -3.44
CA LYS A 52 -13.35 -2.11 -4.06
C LYS A 52 -12.50 -1.34 -3.06
N LEU A 53 -11.19 -1.49 -3.19
CA LEU A 53 -10.19 -0.70 -2.47
C LEU A 53 -9.47 0.22 -3.46
N VAL A 54 -9.39 1.51 -3.13
CA VAL A 54 -8.55 2.48 -3.82
C VAL A 54 -7.43 2.89 -2.88
N LEU A 55 -6.19 2.52 -3.22
CA LEU A 55 -5.01 2.85 -2.44
C LEU A 55 -4.23 3.98 -3.12
N VAL A 56 -4.21 5.15 -2.50
CA VAL A 56 -3.39 6.29 -2.91
C VAL A 56 -2.09 6.25 -2.12
N THR A 57 -0.97 6.06 -2.81
CA THR A 57 0.35 5.91 -2.18
C THR A 57 1.47 6.41 -3.09
N SER A 58 2.63 6.73 -2.51
CA SER A 58 3.86 6.98 -3.27
C SER A 58 4.55 5.64 -3.56
N THR A 59 4.60 5.27 -4.83
CA THR A 59 5.29 4.05 -5.29
C THR A 59 6.80 4.14 -5.04
N GLY A 60 7.40 5.32 -5.24
CA GLY A 60 8.82 5.57 -4.94
C GLY A 60 9.14 5.40 -3.46
N PHE A 61 8.30 5.97 -2.58
CA PHE A 61 8.46 5.80 -1.13
C PHE A 61 8.30 4.33 -0.72
N LEU A 62 7.29 3.63 -1.24
CA LEU A 62 7.03 2.22 -0.93
C LEU A 62 8.17 1.31 -1.40
N LYS A 63 8.69 1.50 -2.62
CA LYS A 63 9.85 0.76 -3.13
C LYS A 63 11.08 0.97 -2.26
N ASN A 64 11.32 2.21 -1.83
CA ASN A 64 12.42 2.50 -0.92
C ASN A 64 12.21 1.78 0.41
N ALA A 65 11.01 1.80 0.99
CA ALA A 65 10.68 1.08 2.22
C ALA A 65 10.96 -0.43 2.12
N VAL A 66 10.62 -1.06 0.99
CA VAL A 66 10.94 -2.49 0.73
C VAL A 66 12.44 -2.74 0.65
N LYS A 67 13.23 -1.86 0.01
CA LYS A 67 14.71 -2.01 -0.01
C LYS A 67 15.34 -1.99 1.38
N TRP A 68 14.70 -1.39 2.37
CA TRP A 68 15.17 -1.42 3.75
C TRP A 68 14.87 -2.74 4.46
N SER A 69 13.90 -3.52 3.98
CA SER A 69 13.56 -4.84 4.54
C SER A 69 14.52 -5.95 4.13
N GLU A 70 15.52 -5.67 3.27
CA GLU A 70 16.49 -6.68 2.85
C GLU A 70 17.47 -7.04 3.99
N PRO A 71 17.87 -8.32 4.09
CA PRO A 71 18.80 -8.77 5.12
C PRO A 71 20.09 -7.96 5.13
N GLY A 72 20.51 -7.46 6.30
CA GLY A 72 21.77 -6.72 6.48
C GLY A 72 21.64 -5.20 6.63
N ARG A 73 20.44 -4.61 6.50
CA ARG A 73 20.21 -3.15 6.69
C ARG A 73 19.59 -2.75 8.04
N GLY A 74 19.55 -3.67 9.01
CA GLY A 74 19.17 -3.37 10.40
C GLY A 74 17.68 -3.09 10.64
N SER A 75 16.84 -3.14 9.61
CA SER A 75 15.39 -3.23 9.79
C SER A 75 15.02 -4.71 9.87
N GLY A 76 14.49 -5.15 11.01
CA GLY A 76 14.11 -6.55 11.20
C GLY A 76 13.07 -7.02 10.19
N HIS A 77 12.79 -8.33 10.20
CA HIS A 77 11.77 -9.05 9.40
C HIS A 77 10.37 -8.39 9.31
N ASP A 78 10.10 -7.37 10.12
CA ASP A 78 8.83 -6.66 10.24
C ASP A 78 8.35 -5.97 8.95
N LEU A 79 9.23 -5.71 7.96
CA LEU A 79 8.87 -5.01 6.72
C LEU A 79 8.76 -5.92 5.48
N GLU A 80 9.08 -7.20 5.59
CA GLU A 80 9.03 -8.16 4.47
C GLU A 80 7.63 -8.23 3.83
N PHE A 81 6.58 -7.99 4.62
CA PHE A 81 5.21 -7.98 4.15
C PHE A 81 4.94 -6.88 3.11
N LEU A 82 5.68 -5.76 3.14
CA LEU A 82 5.55 -4.71 2.11
C LEU A 82 6.03 -5.19 0.75
N GLY A 83 7.13 -5.96 0.73
CA GLY A 83 7.61 -6.59 -0.49
C GLY A 83 6.62 -7.62 -1.03
N ALA A 84 6.03 -8.43 -0.16
CA ALA A 84 4.98 -9.38 -0.52
C ALA A 84 3.72 -8.67 -1.06
N LEU A 85 3.30 -7.57 -0.42
CA LEU A 85 2.18 -6.74 -0.86
C LEU A 85 2.42 -6.18 -2.26
N MET A 86 3.59 -5.57 -2.51
CA MET A 86 3.95 -5.03 -3.81
C MET A 86 3.92 -6.10 -4.90
N ARG A 87 4.59 -7.23 -4.66
CA ARG A 87 4.57 -8.38 -5.59
C ARG A 87 3.14 -8.84 -5.89
N ARG A 88 2.28 -8.90 -4.87
CA ARG A 88 0.90 -9.33 -5.08
C ARG A 88 0.09 -8.32 -5.88
N ILE A 89 0.32 -7.02 -5.69
CA ILE A 89 -0.29 -5.97 -6.52
C ILE A 89 0.16 -6.12 -7.96
N ASP A 90 1.45 -6.31 -8.22
CA ASP A 90 1.97 -6.49 -9.58
C ASP A 90 1.32 -7.70 -10.26
N LEU A 91 1.19 -8.84 -9.55
CA LEU A 91 0.49 -10.04 -10.06
C LEU A 91 -1.02 -9.81 -10.28
N MET A 92 -1.67 -8.93 -9.53
CA MET A 92 -3.08 -8.60 -9.75
C MET A 92 -3.27 -7.69 -10.98
N VAL A 93 -2.25 -6.91 -11.34
CA VAL A 93 -2.25 -6.01 -12.50
C VAL A 93 -1.87 -6.76 -13.78
N ALA A 94 -0.86 -7.62 -13.70
CA ALA A 94 -0.37 -8.44 -14.79
C ALA A 94 -0.18 -9.89 -14.29
N PRO A 95 -1.25 -10.71 -14.32
CA PRO A 95 -1.15 -12.12 -13.95
C PRO A 95 -0.19 -12.88 -14.86
N ASP A 96 0.51 -13.88 -14.30
CA ASP A 96 1.41 -14.76 -15.08
C ASP A 96 0.65 -15.72 -15.99
N ASP A 97 -0.58 -16.08 -15.59
CA ASP A 97 -1.49 -16.92 -16.35
C ASP A 97 -2.27 -16.07 -17.36
N PRO A 98 -2.12 -16.30 -18.68
CA PRO A 98 -2.81 -15.52 -19.70
C PRO A 98 -4.34 -15.68 -19.67
N ASP A 99 -4.87 -16.73 -19.05
CA ASP A 99 -6.31 -16.94 -18.90
C ASP A 99 -6.90 -16.21 -17.67
N MET A 100 -6.05 -15.67 -16.79
CA MET A 100 -6.50 -14.89 -15.64
C MET A 100 -6.75 -13.42 -15.99
N THR A 101 -7.94 -12.93 -15.68
CA THR A 101 -8.27 -11.51 -15.80
C THR A 101 -7.55 -10.67 -14.73
N PRO A 102 -6.92 -9.54 -15.10
CA PRO A 102 -6.41 -8.57 -14.13
C PRO A 102 -7.49 -8.12 -13.15
N THR A 103 -7.14 -8.10 -11.85
CA THR A 103 -8.05 -7.74 -10.76
C THR A 103 -7.70 -6.40 -10.10
N ALA A 104 -6.56 -5.80 -10.49
CA ALA A 104 -6.15 -4.48 -10.05
C ALA A 104 -5.66 -3.63 -11.24
N SER A 105 -5.64 -2.32 -11.05
CA SER A 105 -4.99 -1.38 -11.96
C SER A 105 -4.15 -0.39 -11.17
N ILE A 106 -2.99 -0.02 -11.72
CA ILE A 106 -2.15 1.04 -11.18
C ILE A 106 -2.33 2.26 -12.07
N ILE A 107 -2.77 3.35 -11.48
CA ILE A 107 -2.90 4.65 -12.15
C ILE A 107 -1.71 5.50 -11.68
N ALA A 108 -0.79 5.79 -12.60
CA ALA A 108 0.35 6.64 -12.31
C ALA A 108 -0.10 8.11 -12.23
N CYS A 109 0.39 8.83 -11.21
CA CYS A 109 0.19 10.26 -11.08
C CYS A 109 1.55 10.96 -11.09
N GLY A 110 1.65 12.07 -11.83
CA GLY A 110 2.80 12.95 -11.85
C GLY A 110 2.95 13.71 -10.54
N GLU A 111 4.09 14.39 -10.38
CA GLU A 111 4.35 15.23 -9.18
C GLU A 111 3.40 16.43 -9.06
N ASP A 112 2.78 16.83 -10.18
CA ASP A 112 1.73 17.85 -10.23
C ASP A 112 0.34 17.32 -9.82
N GLY A 113 0.26 16.04 -9.40
CA GLY A 113 -0.96 15.38 -8.97
C GLY A 113 -1.88 14.97 -10.12
N LYS A 114 -1.47 15.15 -11.37
CA LYS A 114 -2.28 14.74 -12.53
C LYS A 114 -2.03 13.29 -12.86
N VAL A 115 -3.10 12.62 -13.29
CA VAL A 115 -3.01 11.26 -13.83
C VAL A 115 -2.21 11.32 -15.13
N VAL A 116 -1.17 10.51 -15.21
CA VAL A 116 -0.42 10.30 -16.45
C VAL A 116 -1.19 9.26 -17.23
N GLN A 117 -1.97 9.72 -18.21
CA GLN A 117 -2.69 8.87 -19.17
C GLN A 117 -1.77 8.45 -20.31
#